data_AF-A0A7S1V7N2-F1
#
_entry.id   AF-A0A7S1V7N2-F1
#
_cell.length_a   1.000
_cell.length_b   1.000
_cell.length_c   1.000
_cell.angle_alpha   90.00
_cell.angle_beta   90.00
_cell.angle_gamma   90.00
#
_symmetry.space_group_name_H-M   'P 1'
#
loop_
_entity.id
_entity.type
_entity.pdbx_description
1 polymer ?
#
loop_
_entity_poly.entity_id
_entity_poly.type
_entity_poly.pdbx_seq_one_letter_code
_entity_poly.pdbx_strand_id
1 'polypeptide(L)'
;PPAARTEAAAAFLARKAALDAAVAEAAADVAAARAAQPRRGAPRPVPAGPPSAREARKARMEKVRREKGEAGVLADPKLSSRVCAGVGCRVKIHSIAALVTVCRFCKLRFCLKCGLPEAHGCGNAARAAARAADQAAARAPAAKERAATAERHRAKLADFQAARGKQTSTGKGKAKGKGKGKGKGKK
;
A
#
# COMPACT_ATOMS: atom_id res chain seq x y z
N PRO A 1 -58.27 3.34 -11.69
CA PRO A 1 -58.25 3.01 -13.15
C PRO A 1 -56.86 2.46 -13.52
N PRO A 2 -56.76 1.37 -14.30
CA PRO A 2 -55.48 0.74 -14.65
C PRO A 2 -54.57 1.64 -15.50
N ALA A 3 -55.15 2.56 -16.30
CA ALA A 3 -54.41 3.51 -17.15
C ALA A 3 -53.50 4.48 -16.36
N ALA A 4 -53.95 4.98 -15.21
CA ALA A 4 -53.14 5.89 -14.38
C ALA A 4 -51.92 5.19 -13.74
N ARG A 5 -51.98 3.86 -13.55
CA ARG A 5 -50.86 3.07 -13.01
C ARG A 5 -49.80 2.77 -14.06
N THR A 6 -50.20 2.63 -15.33
CA THR A 6 -49.26 2.44 -16.45
C THR A 6 -48.53 3.73 -16.80
N GLU A 7 -49.19 4.89 -16.68
CA GLU A 7 -48.55 6.20 -16.87
C GLU A 7 -47.50 6.50 -15.79
N ALA A 8 -47.80 6.21 -14.52
CA ALA A 8 -46.86 6.37 -13.43
C ALA A 8 -45.63 5.44 -13.58
N ALA A 9 -45.82 4.21 -14.07
CA ALA A 9 -44.74 3.28 -14.35
C ALA A 9 -43.86 3.73 -15.54
N ALA A 10 -44.48 4.27 -16.59
CA ALA A 10 -43.77 4.85 -17.73
C ALA A 10 -42.94 6.07 -17.32
N ALA A 11 -43.50 6.96 -16.50
CA ALA A 11 -42.78 8.12 -15.97
C ALA A 11 -41.58 7.70 -15.09
N PHE A 12 -41.73 6.65 -14.27
CA PHE A 12 -40.63 6.13 -13.45
C PHE A 12 -39.50 5.53 -14.31
N LEU A 13 -39.84 4.77 -15.35
CA LEU A 13 -38.87 4.21 -16.29
C LEU A 13 -38.13 5.29 -17.07
N ALA A 14 -38.82 6.34 -17.53
CA ALA A 14 -38.21 7.48 -18.20
C ALA A 14 -37.24 8.23 -17.27
N ARG A 15 -37.64 8.44 -16.02
CA ARG A 15 -36.81 9.12 -15.01
C ARG A 15 -35.59 8.29 -14.60
N LYS A 16 -35.74 6.96 -14.56
CA LYS A 16 -34.63 6.03 -14.36
C LYS A 16 -33.65 6.04 -15.54
N ALA A 17 -34.15 5.99 -16.77
CA ALA A 17 -33.32 6.05 -17.96
C ALA A 17 -32.51 7.36 -18.05
N ALA A 18 -33.11 8.49 -17.66
CA ALA A 18 -32.41 9.76 -17.56
C ALA A 18 -31.30 9.74 -16.49
N LEU A 19 -31.55 9.09 -15.35
CA LEU A 19 -30.56 8.96 -14.29
C LEU A 19 -29.40 8.04 -14.69
N ASP A 20 -29.71 6.93 -15.36
CA ASP A 20 -28.71 5.99 -15.88
C ASP A 20 -27.84 6.65 -16.97
N ALA A 21 -28.41 7.50 -17.83
CA ALA A 21 -27.66 8.29 -18.81
C ALA A 21 -26.72 9.32 -18.14
N ALA A 22 -27.20 10.04 -17.13
CA ALA A 22 -26.39 11.00 -16.39
C ALA A 22 -25.23 10.33 -15.63
N VAL A 23 -25.45 9.13 -15.09
CA VAL A 23 -24.39 8.34 -14.44
C VAL A 23 -23.37 7.85 -15.47
N ALA A 24 -23.79 7.51 -16.69
CA ALA A 24 -22.89 7.12 -17.77
C ALA A 24 -21.99 8.28 -18.23
N GLU A 25 -22.54 9.49 -18.39
CA GLU A 25 -21.74 10.69 -18.69
C GLU A 25 -20.75 11.01 -17.56
N ALA A 26 -21.21 11.02 -16.30
CA ALA A 26 -20.33 11.25 -15.16
C ALA A 26 -19.22 10.19 -15.04
N ALA A 27 -19.50 8.93 -15.39
CA ALA A 27 -18.51 7.86 -15.43
C ALA A 27 -17.46 8.08 -16.53
N ALA A 28 -17.85 8.62 -17.68
CA ALA A 28 -16.94 8.97 -18.76
C ALA A 28 -16.01 10.13 -18.36
N ASP A 29 -16.53 11.17 -17.69
CA ASP A 29 -15.72 12.27 -17.16
C ASP A 29 -14.72 11.81 -16.11
N VAL A 30 -15.12 10.92 -15.20
CA VAL A 30 -14.21 10.33 -14.20
C VAL A 30 -13.15 9.45 -14.86
N ALA A 31 -13.50 8.69 -15.91
CA ALA A 31 -12.54 7.90 -16.67
C ALA A 31 -11.52 8.78 -17.42
N ALA A 32 -11.98 9.86 -18.05
CA ALA A 32 -11.13 10.84 -18.72
C ALA A 32 -10.21 11.56 -17.72
N ALA A 33 -10.74 12.01 -16.57
CA ALA A 33 -9.94 12.61 -15.51
C ALA A 33 -8.89 11.65 -14.95
N ARG A 34 -9.20 10.35 -14.86
CA ARG A 34 -8.25 9.32 -14.40
C ARG A 34 -7.19 8.98 -15.46
N ALA A 35 -7.51 9.08 -16.75
CA ALA A 35 -6.55 8.95 -17.84
C ALA A 35 -5.62 10.17 -17.95
N ALA A 36 -6.13 11.37 -17.64
CA ALA A 36 -5.38 12.63 -17.65
C ALA A 36 -4.53 12.87 -16.39
N GLN A 37 -4.74 12.08 -15.32
CA GLN A 37 -3.88 12.16 -14.14
C GLN A 37 -2.44 11.80 -14.53
N PRO A 38 -1.45 12.69 -14.32
CA PRO A 38 -0.05 12.34 -14.53
C PRO A 38 0.23 11.14 -13.64
N ARG A 39 0.80 10.07 -14.22
CA ARG A 39 1.21 8.87 -13.47
C ARG A 39 2.24 9.29 -12.42
N ARG A 40 1.77 9.69 -11.23
CA ARG A 40 2.61 9.89 -10.04
C ARG A 40 3.19 8.52 -9.72
N GLY A 41 4.41 8.28 -10.17
CA GLY A 41 5.14 7.06 -9.84
C GLY A 41 5.37 6.06 -10.98
N ALA A 42 5.36 6.48 -12.25
CA ALA A 42 6.27 5.78 -13.17
C ALA A 42 7.69 6.05 -12.65
N PRO A 43 8.46 5.04 -12.20
CA PRO A 43 9.87 5.27 -11.93
C PRO A 43 10.43 5.82 -13.24
N ARG A 44 10.99 7.03 -13.19
CA ARG A 44 11.86 7.49 -14.28
C ARG A 44 12.82 6.33 -14.56
N PRO A 45 13.06 5.92 -15.81
CA PRO A 45 14.14 5.00 -16.10
C PRO A 45 15.38 5.67 -15.51
N VAL A 46 15.84 5.13 -14.38
CA VAL A 46 17.10 5.54 -13.81
C VAL A 46 18.10 5.16 -14.90
N PRO A 47 18.85 6.12 -15.49
CA PRO A 47 19.95 5.75 -16.36
C PRO A 47 20.77 4.74 -15.58
N ALA A 48 21.25 3.67 -16.24
CA ALA A 48 22.12 2.68 -15.62
C ALA A 48 23.26 3.41 -14.91
N GLY A 49 23.06 3.67 -13.62
CA GLY A 49 23.95 4.50 -12.85
C GLY A 49 25.27 3.76 -12.74
N PRO A 50 26.37 4.47 -12.46
CA PRO A 50 27.59 3.80 -12.03
C PRO A 50 27.23 2.79 -10.93
N PRO A 51 27.93 1.63 -10.89
CA PRO A 51 27.62 0.56 -9.96
C PRO A 51 27.38 1.15 -8.58
N SER A 52 26.31 0.71 -7.91
CA SER A 52 25.96 1.26 -6.61
C SER A 52 27.21 1.29 -5.73
N ALA A 53 27.37 2.29 -4.86
CA ALA A 53 28.59 2.42 -4.05
C ALA A 53 28.96 1.11 -3.31
N ARG A 54 27.96 0.26 -3.06
CA ARG A 54 28.11 -1.12 -2.56
C ARG A 54 28.75 -2.08 -3.57
N GLU A 55 28.30 -2.11 -4.82
CA GLU A 55 28.86 -2.95 -5.88
C GLU A 55 30.28 -2.51 -6.24
N ALA A 56 30.53 -1.21 -6.36
CA ALA A 56 31.87 -0.68 -6.58
C ALA A 56 32.84 -1.09 -5.45
N ARG A 57 32.38 -1.05 -4.18
CA ARG A 57 33.18 -1.48 -3.04
C ARG A 57 33.35 -3.00 -2.97
N LYS A 58 32.34 -3.79 -3.34
CA LYS A 58 32.43 -5.26 -3.42
C LYS A 58 33.43 -5.68 -4.50
N ALA A 59 33.31 -5.13 -5.70
CA ALA A 59 34.25 -5.36 -6.79
C ALA A 59 35.69 -4.94 -6.41
N ARG A 60 35.83 -3.82 -5.69
CA ARG A 60 37.14 -3.37 -5.18
C ARG A 60 37.71 -4.29 -4.09
N MET A 61 36.87 -4.80 -3.18
CA MET A 61 37.29 -5.76 -2.14
C MET A 61 37.72 -7.09 -2.76
N GLU A 62 36.97 -7.58 -3.75
CA GLU A 62 37.27 -8.81 -4.48
C GLU A 62 38.56 -8.68 -5.30
N LYS A 63 38.75 -7.53 -5.97
CA LYS A 63 39.99 -7.21 -6.67
C LYS A 63 41.19 -7.18 -5.72
N VAL A 64 41.08 -6.47 -4.60
CA VAL A 64 42.16 -6.40 -3.59
C VAL A 64 42.44 -7.77 -2.97
N ARG A 65 41.40 -8.59 -2.74
CA ARG A 65 41.56 -9.96 -2.22
C ARG A 65 42.28 -10.87 -3.21
N ARG A 66 42.01 -10.72 -4.52
CA ARG A 66 42.71 -11.47 -5.59
C ARG A 66 44.16 -11.02 -5.75
N GLU A 67 44.43 -9.72 -5.68
CA GLU A 67 45.78 -9.17 -5.92
C GLU A 67 46.70 -9.24 -4.70
N LYS A 68 46.18 -9.06 -3.49
CA LYS A 68 46.98 -8.90 -2.25
C LYS A 68 46.63 -9.89 -1.14
N GLY A 69 45.77 -10.87 -1.43
CA GLY A 69 45.30 -11.84 -0.44
C GLY A 69 44.48 -11.21 0.69
N GLU A 70 44.15 -12.01 1.70
CA GLU A 70 43.29 -11.57 2.82
C GLU A 70 43.98 -10.51 3.69
N ALA A 71 45.30 -10.63 3.90
CA ALA A 71 46.10 -9.63 4.60
C ALA A 71 46.07 -8.26 3.89
N GLY A 72 46.07 -8.25 2.55
CA GLY A 72 45.96 -7.03 1.75
C GLY A 72 44.61 -6.32 1.88
N VAL A 73 43.53 -7.06 2.09
CA VAL A 73 42.19 -6.48 2.33
C VAL A 73 42.13 -5.78 3.69
N LEU A 74 42.77 -6.34 4.72
CA LEU A 74 42.87 -5.69 6.03
C LEU A 74 43.81 -4.47 6.01
N ALA A 75 44.86 -4.51 5.19
CA ALA A 75 45.82 -3.42 5.06
C ALA A 75 45.30 -2.22 4.22
N ASP A 76 44.31 -2.41 3.34
CA ASP A 76 43.81 -1.34 2.48
C ASP A 76 42.96 -0.32 3.30
N PRO A 77 43.44 0.91 3.53
CA PRO A 77 42.82 1.86 4.47
C PRO A 77 41.44 2.35 4.03
N LYS A 78 41.11 2.19 2.73
CA LYS A 78 39.80 2.49 2.15
C LYS A 78 38.79 1.34 2.39
N LEU A 79 39.25 0.14 2.74
CA LEU A 79 38.43 -1.02 3.10
C LEU A 79 38.38 -1.23 4.62
N SER A 80 39.47 -0.95 5.32
CA SER A 80 39.66 -1.15 6.76
C SER A 80 39.57 0.12 7.61
N SER A 81 39.02 1.22 7.06
CA SER A 81 39.07 2.55 7.67
C SER A 81 38.70 2.52 9.16
N ARG A 82 39.73 2.69 10.00
CA ARG A 82 39.66 2.81 11.47
C ARG A 82 39.21 4.20 11.90
N VAL A 83 38.68 5.01 10.99
CA VAL A 83 38.37 6.43 11.14
C VAL A 83 36.93 6.66 10.72
N CYS A 84 36.29 7.64 11.35
CA CYS A 84 34.94 8.09 11.00
C CYS A 84 34.86 8.51 9.54
N ALA A 85 33.83 8.01 8.84
CA ALA A 85 33.52 8.42 7.47
C ALA A 85 32.73 9.75 7.39
N GLY A 86 32.51 10.42 8.53
CA GLY A 86 31.83 11.71 8.57
C GLY A 86 32.69 12.81 7.96
N VAL A 87 32.06 13.73 7.21
CA VAL A 87 32.76 14.86 6.59
C VAL A 87 33.43 15.71 7.67
N GLY A 88 34.75 15.89 7.58
CA GLY A 88 35.53 16.63 8.56
C GLY A 88 35.81 15.89 9.88
N CYS A 89 35.28 14.68 10.08
CA CYS A 89 35.47 13.91 11.31
C CYS A 89 36.68 12.98 11.19
N ARG A 90 37.70 13.17 12.04
CA ARG A 90 38.92 12.34 12.06
C ARG A 90 39.01 11.41 13.28
N VAL A 91 37.89 11.16 13.95
CA VAL A 91 37.85 10.30 15.14
C VAL A 91 38.24 8.88 14.77
N LYS A 92 39.21 8.32 15.51
CA LYS A 92 39.65 6.92 15.38
C LYS A 92 38.59 6.01 16.03
N ILE A 93 37.89 5.28 15.19
CA ILE A 93 36.78 4.38 15.53
C ILE A 93 37.28 3.04 16.10
N HIS A 94 38.52 2.64 15.80
CA HIS A 94 39.07 1.35 16.24
C HIS A 94 39.26 1.25 17.76
N SER A 95 39.59 2.35 18.43
CA SER A 95 39.82 2.36 19.89
C SER A 95 38.51 2.32 20.69
N ILE A 96 37.40 2.65 20.04
CA ILE A 96 36.09 2.81 20.67
C ILE A 96 35.10 1.87 19.97
N ALA A 97 35.50 0.62 19.77
CA ALA A 97 34.75 -0.37 18.99
C ALA A 97 33.29 -0.56 19.47
N ALA A 98 33.02 -0.32 20.76
CA ALA A 98 31.68 -0.37 21.35
C ALA A 98 30.75 0.80 20.93
N LEU A 99 31.30 1.94 20.48
CA LEU A 99 30.55 3.16 20.16
C LEU A 99 30.51 3.46 18.65
N VAL A 100 30.70 2.41 17.84
CA VAL A 100 30.71 2.51 16.38
C VAL A 100 29.34 2.20 15.84
N THR A 101 28.78 3.14 15.09
CA THR A 101 27.51 2.93 14.40
C THR A 101 27.80 2.66 12.93
N VAL A 102 27.21 1.57 12.41
CA VAL A 102 27.26 1.26 10.98
C VAL A 102 25.96 1.71 10.35
N CYS A 103 26.03 2.63 9.39
CA CYS A 103 24.83 3.07 8.68
C CYS A 103 24.25 1.93 7.85
N ARG A 104 22.95 1.64 7.99
CA ARG A 104 22.27 0.57 7.25
C ARG A 104 22.17 0.83 5.74
N PHE A 105 22.26 2.10 5.32
CA PHE A 105 22.09 2.52 3.93
C PHE A 105 23.42 2.54 3.18
N CYS A 106 24.40 3.32 3.64
CA CYS A 106 25.71 3.43 2.98
C CYS A 106 26.76 2.42 3.49
N LYS A 107 26.48 1.71 4.59
CA LYS A 107 27.36 0.65 5.17
C LYS A 107 28.75 1.16 5.56
N LEU A 108 28.85 2.44 5.86
CA LEU A 108 30.04 3.09 6.39
C LEU A 108 30.00 3.12 7.92
N ARG A 109 31.18 3.22 8.54
CA ARG A 109 31.36 3.31 9.99
C ARG A 109 31.46 4.77 10.42
N PHE A 110 30.69 5.13 11.42
CA PHE A 110 30.67 6.48 11.99
C PHE A 110 30.83 6.41 13.51
N CYS A 111 31.39 7.46 14.09
CA CYS A 111 31.32 7.67 15.54
C CYS A 111 29.87 7.99 15.93
N LEU A 112 29.52 7.86 17.21
CA LEU A 112 28.18 8.19 17.72
C LEU A 112 27.66 9.55 17.24
N LYS A 113 28.52 10.58 17.19
CA LYS A 113 28.12 11.94 16.78
C LYS A 113 27.73 12.05 15.30
N CYS A 114 28.42 11.31 14.42
CA CYS A 114 28.18 11.34 12.98
C CYS A 114 27.31 10.16 12.49
N GLY A 115 26.87 9.30 13.42
CA GLY A 115 26.14 8.07 13.12
C GLY A 115 24.74 8.27 12.57
N LEU A 116 24.15 9.44 12.78
CA LEU A 116 22.81 9.73 12.29
C LEU A 116 22.79 9.77 10.76
N PRO A 117 21.82 9.11 10.11
CA PRO A 117 21.68 9.11 8.65
C PRO A 117 21.54 10.52 8.07
N GLU A 118 20.94 11.45 8.81
CA GLU A 118 20.80 12.85 8.43
C GLU A 118 22.17 13.56 8.31
N ALA A 119 23.11 13.26 9.21
CA ALA A 119 24.41 13.93 9.27
C ALA A 119 25.37 13.57 8.13
N HIS A 120 25.11 12.48 7.40
CA HIS A 120 25.95 12.01 6.29
C HIS A 120 25.14 11.71 5.02
N GLY A 121 23.98 12.34 4.85
CA GLY A 121 23.20 12.35 3.60
C GLY A 121 22.35 11.10 3.32
N CYS A 122 22.29 10.14 4.24
CA CYS A 122 21.40 8.98 4.15
C CYS A 122 19.99 9.24 4.71
N GLY A 123 19.69 10.47 5.16
CA GLY A 123 18.44 10.84 5.80
C GLY A 123 17.19 10.51 4.98
N ASN A 124 17.20 10.79 3.67
CA ASN A 124 16.06 10.51 2.80
C ASN A 124 15.74 9.01 2.72
N ALA A 125 16.77 8.16 2.62
CA ALA A 125 16.60 6.70 2.61
C ALA A 125 16.11 6.19 3.97
N ALA A 126 16.60 6.77 5.07
CA ALA A 126 16.16 6.46 6.42
C ALA A 126 14.68 6.82 6.66
N ARG A 127 14.27 8.02 6.25
CA ARG A 127 12.88 8.48 6.35
C ARG A 127 11.94 7.63 5.50
N ALA A 128 12.36 7.26 4.28
CA ALA A 128 11.57 6.38 3.44
C ALA A 128 11.38 4.99 4.06
N ALA A 129 12.45 4.40 4.61
CA ALA A 129 12.40 3.12 5.30
C ALA A 129 11.51 3.16 6.55
N ALA A 130 11.59 4.23 7.36
CA ALA A 130 10.73 4.42 8.52
C ALA A 130 9.25 4.50 8.12
N ARG A 131 8.92 5.34 7.13
CA ARG A 131 7.54 5.45 6.62
C ARG A 131 7.00 4.11 6.09
N ALA A 132 7.84 3.33 5.41
CA ALA A 132 7.44 2.00 4.92
C ALA A 132 7.18 1.03 6.08
N ALA A 133 8.02 1.05 7.11
CA ALA A 133 7.82 0.24 8.31
C ALA A 133 6.55 0.63 9.07
N ASP A 134 6.28 1.92 9.22
CA ASP A 134 5.07 2.42 9.90
C ASP A 134 3.80 2.01 9.13
N GLN A 135 3.81 2.13 7.80
CA GLN A 135 2.69 1.69 6.97
C GLN A 135 2.49 0.18 7.02
N ALA A 136 3.57 -0.60 7.05
CA ALA A 136 3.50 -2.05 7.18
C ALA A 136 2.94 -2.45 8.56
N ALA A 137 3.40 -1.80 9.63
CA ALA A 137 2.90 -2.01 10.99
C ALA A 137 1.42 -1.65 11.12
N ALA A 138 0.99 -0.53 10.53
CA ALA A 138 -0.41 -0.12 10.52
C ALA A 138 -1.32 -1.08 9.70
N ARG A 139 -0.78 -1.71 8.65
CA ARG A 139 -1.53 -2.65 7.81
C ARG A 139 -1.65 -4.05 8.42
N ALA A 140 -0.74 -4.45 9.31
CA ALA A 140 -0.69 -5.79 9.88
C ALA A 140 -1.95 -6.21 10.67
N PRO A 141 -2.50 -5.41 11.62
CA PRO A 141 -3.73 -5.77 12.31
C PRO A 141 -4.97 -5.58 11.43
N ALA A 142 -4.97 -4.55 10.56
CA ALA A 142 -6.09 -4.25 9.67
C ALA A 142 -6.30 -5.33 8.59
N ALA A 143 -5.26 -6.04 8.16
CA ALA A 143 -5.39 -7.09 7.14
C ALA A 143 -6.21 -8.29 7.63
N LYS A 144 -6.04 -8.71 8.90
CA LYS A 144 -6.80 -9.82 9.48
C LYS A 144 -8.27 -9.45 9.67
N GLU A 145 -8.54 -8.26 10.19
CA GLU A 145 -9.90 -7.79 10.39
C GLU A 145 -10.64 -7.53 9.07
N ARG A 146 -9.93 -7.00 8.06
CA ARG A 146 -10.46 -6.84 6.68
C ARG A 146 -10.77 -8.18 6.02
N ALA A 147 -9.96 -9.21 6.24
CA ALA A 147 -10.24 -10.54 5.72
C ALA A 147 -11.52 -11.13 6.34
N ALA A 148 -11.66 -11.04 7.67
CA ALA A 148 -12.85 -11.54 8.38
C ALA A 148 -14.13 -10.77 8.01
N THR A 149 -14.04 -9.43 7.87
CA THR A 149 -15.18 -8.62 7.42
C THR A 149 -15.53 -8.85 5.95
N ALA A 150 -14.54 -9.08 5.07
CA ALA A 150 -14.77 -9.43 3.68
C ALA A 150 -15.48 -10.78 3.52
N GLU A 151 -15.14 -11.78 4.33
CA GLU A 151 -15.83 -13.07 4.35
C GLU A 151 -17.29 -12.93 4.77
N ARG A 152 -17.57 -12.19 5.86
CA ARG A 152 -18.95 -11.89 6.29
C ARG A 152 -19.76 -11.16 5.21
N HIS A 153 -19.13 -10.25 4.48
CA HIS A 153 -19.79 -9.54 3.40
C HIS A 153 -20.10 -10.46 2.22
N ARG A 154 -19.19 -11.38 1.86
CA ARG A 154 -19.43 -12.40 0.83
C ARG A 154 -20.57 -13.34 1.20
N ALA A 155 -20.62 -13.81 2.46
CA ALA A 155 -21.72 -14.63 2.95
C ALA A 155 -23.07 -13.92 2.80
N LYS A 156 -23.16 -12.65 3.26
CA LYS A 156 -24.38 -11.85 3.11
C LYS A 156 -24.78 -11.65 1.65
N LEU A 157 -23.83 -11.41 0.76
CA LEU A 157 -24.12 -11.28 -0.68
C LEU A 157 -24.69 -12.58 -1.27
N ALA A 158 -24.19 -13.74 -0.84
CA ALA A 158 -24.74 -15.02 -1.25
C ALA A 158 -26.18 -15.23 -0.76
N ASP A 159 -26.48 -14.85 0.49
CA ASP A 159 -27.83 -14.91 1.05
C ASP A 159 -28.82 -14.02 0.28
N PHE A 160 -28.42 -12.79 -0.05
CA PHE A 160 -29.25 -11.88 -0.85
C PHE A 160 -29.50 -12.40 -2.27
N GLN A 161 -28.49 -13.00 -2.90
CA GLN A 161 -28.65 -13.61 -4.23
C GLN A 161 -29.59 -14.82 -4.19
N ALA A 162 -29.49 -15.67 -3.16
CA ALA A 162 -30.38 -16.81 -2.96
C ALA A 162 -31.82 -16.40 -2.66
N ALA A 163 -32.03 -15.35 -1.86
CA ALA A 163 -33.35 -14.80 -1.58
C ALA A 163 -34.00 -14.22 -2.84
N ARG A 164 -33.23 -13.56 -3.70
CA ARG A 164 -33.69 -12.97 -4.95
C ARG A 164 -34.13 -14.02 -5.97
N GLY A 165 -33.48 -15.18 -6.01
CA GLY A 165 -33.88 -16.31 -6.87
C GLY A 165 -35.18 -17.02 -6.44
N LYS A 166 -35.58 -16.90 -5.16
CA LYS A 166 -36.84 -17.50 -4.65
C LYS A 166 -38.05 -16.58 -4.87
N GLN A 167 -37.85 -15.27 -5.00
CA GLN A 167 -38.95 -14.32 -5.25
C GLN A 167 -39.42 -14.29 -6.72
N THR A 168 -38.71 -14.91 -7.66
CA THR A 168 -39.09 -14.94 -9.08
C THR A 168 -39.98 -16.14 -9.47
N SER A 169 -40.30 -17.06 -8.55
CA SER A 169 -41.11 -18.27 -8.86
C SER A 169 -42.51 -18.32 -8.25
N THR A 170 -42.94 -17.32 -7.47
CA THR A 170 -44.30 -17.31 -6.87
C THR A 170 -45.07 -16.03 -7.20
N GLY A 171 -45.10 -15.70 -8.49
CA GLY A 171 -46.04 -14.75 -9.07
C GLY A 171 -47.23 -15.45 -9.73
N LYS A 172 -48.00 -16.25 -8.97
CA LYS A 172 -49.36 -16.67 -9.40
C LYS A 172 -50.33 -16.29 -8.30
N GLY A 173 -51.04 -15.18 -8.54
CA GLY A 173 -51.94 -14.58 -7.58
C GLY A 173 -53.06 -15.52 -7.13
N LYS A 174 -53.36 -15.45 -5.83
CA LYS A 174 -54.68 -15.80 -5.31
C LYS A 174 -55.01 -14.88 -4.14
N ALA A 175 -55.61 -13.75 -4.47
CA ALA A 175 -56.36 -12.97 -3.51
C ALA A 175 -57.54 -13.84 -3.02
N LYS A 176 -57.51 -14.26 -1.76
CA LYS A 176 -58.70 -14.70 -1.05
C LYS A 176 -58.59 -14.20 0.39
N GLY A 177 -59.30 -13.11 0.66
CA GLY A 177 -59.49 -12.63 2.01
C GLY A 177 -60.25 -13.65 2.85
N LYS A 178 -59.93 -13.71 4.14
CA LYS A 178 -60.91 -13.97 5.21
C LYS A 178 -60.33 -13.47 6.53
N GLY A 179 -60.98 -12.45 7.08
CA GLY A 179 -60.65 -11.92 8.40
C GLY A 179 -61.12 -12.83 9.54
N LYS A 180 -60.44 -12.69 10.69
CA LYS A 180 -60.86 -12.90 12.10
C LYS A 180 -59.56 -12.69 12.90
N GLY A 181 -59.40 -11.74 13.82
CA GLY A 181 -60.32 -11.15 14.78
C GLY A 181 -59.89 -11.57 16.19
N LYS A 182 -59.70 -10.59 17.09
CA LYS A 182 -59.33 -10.65 18.53
C LYS A 182 -57.83 -10.88 18.82
N GLY A 183 -57.14 -10.12 19.66
CA GLY A 183 -57.55 -9.21 20.74
C GLY A 183 -56.99 -9.73 22.09
N LYS A 184 -56.51 -8.80 22.93
CA LYS A 184 -55.90 -8.95 24.29
C LYS A 184 -54.39 -9.28 24.26
N GLY A 185 -53.48 -8.52 24.84
CA GLY A 185 -53.57 -7.59 25.98
C GLY A 185 -53.22 -8.32 27.28
N LYS A 186 -52.05 -8.02 27.85
CA LYS A 186 -51.64 -8.06 29.26
C LYS A 186 -50.13 -7.70 29.26
N LYS A 187 -49.80 -6.48 29.70
CA LYS A 187 -49.40 -6.14 31.08
C LYS A 187 -48.14 -6.90 31.50
#